data_AF-A0A3N0CCZ4-F1
#
_entry.id   AF-A0A3N0CCZ4-F1
#
_cell.length_a   1.000
_cell.length_b   1.000
_cell.length_c   1.000
_cell.angle_alpha   90.00
_cell.angle_beta   90.00
_cell.angle_gamma   90.00
#
_symmetry.space_group_name_H-M   'P 1'
#
loop_
_entity.id
_entity.type
_entity.pdbx_description
1 polymer ?
#
loop_
_entity_poly.entity_id
_entity_poly.type
_entity_poly.pdbx_seq_one_letter_code
_entity_poly.pdbx_strand_id
1 'polypeptide(L)'
;MTMSVEVEPRRFYDGGVDGFADQPEIPPNPESDPQIELVRITTAEGGEEFAMMRRIGYRDRHLGEILVPRATESFRTDLTSVPALFTWLVPKTGRHLPAALVHDGLVHPPDDVTYVSTEGHLVLRAEADRVLRDAMADTGTGVVRRWLVWSAVTTATMLSGAGTGWSRRQLLHYRGAALLTLGVVVVLGFLATMDLLDVTWFWALPWMDDRDWYVELAGGLAGAVALPLALGLLWGRFRIAGCVVGVSLAVLLHVTVVLGGLSAFYQVLERAAAKAPRLAVLAAVVVAGVAVGFFLGLAF
;
A
#
# COMPACT_ATOMS: atom_id res chain seq x y z
N MET A 1 15.15 -9.25 -18.00
CA MET A 1 13.92 -8.71 -17.38
C MET A 1 14.00 -7.20 -17.54
N THR A 2 13.31 -6.66 -18.54
CA THR A 2 13.33 -5.23 -18.90
C THR A 2 12.84 -4.40 -17.72
N MET A 3 13.69 -3.53 -17.15
CA MET A 3 13.40 -2.80 -15.91
C MET A 3 12.45 -1.60 -16.09
N SER A 4 12.05 -1.31 -17.32
CA SER A 4 11.06 -0.28 -17.64
C SER A 4 9.99 -0.87 -18.53
N VAL A 5 8.76 -0.98 -18.01
CA VAL A 5 7.56 -1.08 -18.84
C VAL A 5 7.47 0.23 -19.61
N GLU A 6 7.49 0.15 -20.94
CA GLU A 6 7.32 1.31 -21.82
C GLU A 6 5.89 1.84 -21.65
N VAL A 7 5.77 3.15 -21.43
CA VAL A 7 4.49 3.81 -21.22
C VAL A 7 3.77 3.87 -22.57
N GLU A 8 2.63 3.21 -22.67
CA GLU A 8 1.78 3.31 -23.86
C GLU A 8 0.56 4.17 -23.51
N PRO A 9 0.47 5.41 -24.00
CA PRO A 9 -0.71 6.24 -23.76
C PRO A 9 -1.96 5.59 -24.38
N ARG A 10 -3.12 5.76 -23.73
CA ARG A 10 -4.44 5.26 -24.16
C ARG A 10 -4.67 3.73 -24.05
N ARG A 11 -3.94 3.05 -23.17
CA ARG A 11 -4.34 1.68 -22.75
C ARG A 11 -5.58 1.66 -21.87
N PHE A 12 -5.83 2.77 -21.17
CA PHE A 12 -7.07 3.04 -20.48
C PHE A 12 -8.02 3.79 -21.41
N TYR A 13 -9.28 3.42 -21.37
CA TYR A 13 -10.33 4.03 -22.17
C TYR A 13 -11.69 3.87 -21.49
N ASP A 14 -12.70 4.49 -22.09
CA ASP A 14 -14.07 4.41 -21.62
C ASP A 14 -14.66 3.00 -21.80
N GLY A 15 -14.88 2.29 -20.69
CA GLY A 15 -15.43 0.92 -20.69
C GLY A 15 -16.95 0.86 -20.92
N GLY A 16 -17.61 2.01 -21.08
CA GLY A 16 -19.06 2.06 -21.26
C GLY A 16 -19.83 1.76 -19.97
N VAL A 17 -21.11 1.43 -20.10
CA VAL A 17 -22.01 1.08 -19.00
C VAL A 17 -22.67 -0.25 -19.35
N ASP A 18 -22.65 -1.20 -18.44
CA ASP A 18 -23.38 -2.47 -18.60
C ASP A 18 -24.90 -2.22 -18.66
N GLY A 19 -25.60 -2.99 -19.47
CA GLY A 19 -27.06 -2.93 -19.52
C GLY A 19 -27.65 -3.60 -18.28
N PHE A 20 -28.41 -2.85 -17.49
CA PHE A 20 -29.14 -3.38 -16.35
C PHE A 20 -30.50 -2.69 -16.15
N ALA A 21 -31.55 -3.50 -15.91
CA ALA A 21 -32.93 -3.05 -15.77
C ALA A 21 -33.37 -2.10 -16.92
N ASP A 22 -33.71 -0.85 -16.60
CA ASP A 22 -34.15 0.18 -17.55
C ASP A 22 -33.00 1.00 -18.17
N GLN A 23 -31.74 0.72 -17.78
CA GLN A 23 -30.57 1.41 -18.31
C GLN A 23 -30.04 0.67 -19.55
N PRO A 24 -30.04 1.31 -20.74
CA PRO A 24 -29.50 0.69 -21.94
C PRO A 24 -27.99 0.51 -21.83
N GLU A 25 -27.46 -0.60 -22.36
CA GLU A 25 -26.02 -0.82 -22.45
C GLU A 25 -25.38 0.27 -23.30
N ILE A 26 -24.32 0.88 -22.77
CA ILE A 26 -23.42 1.75 -23.53
C ILE A 26 -22.16 0.93 -23.81
N PRO A 27 -21.86 0.63 -25.09
CA PRO A 27 -20.71 -0.20 -25.42
C PRO A 27 -19.39 0.51 -25.04
N PRO A 28 -18.32 -0.26 -24.76
CA PRO A 28 -17.00 0.32 -24.57
C PRO A 28 -16.56 1.13 -25.79
N ASN A 29 -15.90 2.27 -25.55
CA ASN A 29 -15.38 3.14 -26.61
C ASN A 29 -13.87 3.35 -26.44
N PRO A 30 -13.03 2.59 -27.16
CA PRO A 30 -11.59 2.67 -27.02
C PRO A 30 -10.93 3.95 -27.54
N GLU A 31 -11.65 4.78 -28.28
CA GLU A 31 -11.15 6.07 -28.77
C GLU A 31 -11.36 7.20 -27.77
N SER A 32 -12.19 6.97 -26.75
CA SER A 32 -12.50 7.91 -25.68
C SER A 32 -11.59 7.71 -24.47
N ASP A 33 -11.21 8.82 -23.83
CA ASP A 33 -10.48 8.81 -22.57
C ASP A 33 -11.31 8.12 -21.46
N PRO A 34 -10.66 7.46 -20.49
CA PRO A 34 -11.37 6.76 -19.41
C PRO A 34 -12.23 7.73 -18.59
N GLN A 35 -13.47 7.33 -18.34
CA GLN A 35 -14.40 8.04 -17.46
C GLN A 35 -14.59 7.25 -16.17
N ILE A 36 -14.37 7.91 -15.03
CA ILE A 36 -14.53 7.31 -13.70
C ILE A 36 -15.65 8.06 -12.99
N GLU A 37 -16.78 7.37 -12.82
CA GLU A 37 -17.96 7.86 -12.11
C GLU A 37 -18.17 7.00 -10.87
N LEU A 38 -18.14 7.62 -9.69
CA LEU A 38 -18.20 6.95 -8.41
C LEU A 38 -19.33 7.52 -7.56
N VAL A 39 -20.18 6.64 -7.02
CA VAL A 39 -21.15 6.99 -5.99
C VAL A 39 -20.63 6.48 -4.65
N ARG A 40 -20.46 7.40 -3.70
CA ARG A 40 -20.07 7.06 -2.33
C ARG A 40 -21.27 6.49 -1.58
N ILE A 41 -21.05 5.35 -0.92
CA ILE A 41 -22.01 4.64 -0.09
C ILE A 41 -21.44 4.57 1.33
N THR A 42 -22.21 5.05 2.31
CA THR A 42 -21.84 4.92 3.73
C THR A 42 -22.46 3.63 4.28
N THR A 43 -21.63 2.75 4.84
CA THR A 43 -22.11 1.50 5.44
C THR A 43 -22.72 1.76 6.82
N ALA A 44 -23.56 0.83 7.30
CA ALA A 44 -24.19 0.94 8.62
C ALA A 44 -23.19 1.03 9.77
N GLU A 45 -21.98 0.50 9.60
CA GLU A 45 -20.87 0.55 10.55
C GLU A 45 -20.03 1.83 10.44
N GLY A 46 -20.42 2.77 9.57
CA GLY A 46 -19.69 4.03 9.33
C GLY A 46 -18.50 3.91 8.39
N GLY A 47 -18.36 2.78 7.69
CA GLY A 47 -17.39 2.59 6.61
C GLY A 47 -17.80 3.34 5.34
N GLU A 48 -16.85 3.52 4.43
CA GLU A 48 -17.08 4.14 3.12
C GLU A 48 -16.76 3.13 2.02
N GLU A 49 -17.73 2.87 1.16
CA GLU A 49 -17.57 2.11 -0.07
C GLU A 49 -17.95 3.00 -1.26
N PHE A 50 -17.50 2.63 -2.44
CA PHE A 50 -17.80 3.33 -3.68
C PHE A 50 -18.35 2.35 -4.70
N ALA A 51 -19.49 2.69 -5.30
CA ALA A 51 -20.02 2.01 -6.47
C ALA A 51 -19.49 2.70 -7.72
N MET A 52 -18.99 1.91 -8.67
CA MET A 52 -18.64 2.40 -10.00
C MET A 52 -19.90 2.46 -10.85
N MET A 53 -20.26 3.65 -11.34
CA MET A 53 -21.43 3.85 -12.22
C MET A 53 -21.10 3.57 -13.69
N ARG A 54 -19.82 3.47 -14.01
CA ARG A 54 -19.31 3.30 -15.36
C ARG A 54 -18.10 2.36 -15.34
N ARG A 55 -18.00 1.52 -16.36
CA ARG A 55 -16.88 0.58 -16.52
C ARG A 55 -15.64 1.35 -16.99
N ILE A 56 -14.48 0.92 -16.49
CA ILE A 56 -13.19 1.30 -17.03
C ILE A 56 -12.63 0.17 -17.88
N GLY A 57 -12.20 0.51 -19.08
CA GLY A 57 -11.52 -0.41 -19.97
C GLY A 57 -10.00 -0.29 -19.83
N TYR A 58 -9.32 -1.43 -19.75
CA TYR A 58 -7.87 -1.51 -19.72
C TYR A 58 -7.37 -2.61 -20.64
N ARG A 59 -6.48 -2.25 -21.58
CA ARG A 59 -5.80 -3.20 -22.47
C ARG A 59 -4.52 -3.68 -21.80
N ASP A 60 -4.54 -4.79 -21.09
CA ASP A 60 -3.33 -5.37 -20.52
C ASP A 60 -2.39 -5.93 -21.61
N ARG A 61 -1.09 -6.00 -21.31
CA ARG A 61 -0.05 -6.49 -22.25
C ARG A 61 -0.11 -7.99 -22.49
N HIS A 62 -0.67 -8.74 -21.55
CA HIS A 62 -0.63 -10.21 -21.54
C HIS A 62 -2.03 -10.84 -21.56
N LEU A 63 -3.04 -10.11 -21.08
CA LEU A 63 -4.42 -10.59 -20.92
C LEU A 63 -5.41 -9.97 -21.91
N GLY A 64 -4.94 -9.11 -22.81
CA GLY A 64 -5.79 -8.39 -23.74
C GLY A 64 -6.70 -7.39 -23.02
N GLU A 65 -7.95 -7.30 -23.45
CA GLU A 65 -8.89 -6.32 -22.94
C GLU A 65 -9.59 -6.79 -21.66
N ILE A 66 -9.58 -5.92 -20.64
CA ILE A 66 -10.21 -6.11 -19.33
C ILE A 66 -11.18 -4.95 -19.09
N LEU A 67 -12.44 -5.26 -18.79
CA LEU A 67 -13.46 -4.30 -18.38
C LEU A 67 -13.80 -4.50 -16.90
N VAL A 68 -13.76 -3.42 -16.13
CA VAL A 68 -14.09 -3.42 -14.70
C VAL A 68 -15.09 -2.31 -14.38
N PRO A 69 -16.20 -2.57 -13.66
CA PRO A 69 -16.65 -3.89 -13.22
C PRO A 69 -17.37 -4.67 -14.32
N ARG A 70 -17.65 -5.95 -14.06
CA ARG A 70 -18.57 -6.77 -14.85
C ARG A 70 -20.00 -6.23 -14.76
N ALA A 71 -20.43 -5.87 -13.56
CA ALA A 71 -21.76 -5.34 -13.27
C ALA A 71 -21.63 -4.11 -12.36
N THR A 72 -22.10 -2.94 -12.80
CA THR A 72 -21.99 -1.70 -12.03
C THR A 72 -22.91 -1.71 -10.80
N GLU A 73 -24.05 -2.42 -10.87
CA GLU A 73 -25.03 -2.49 -9.78
C GLU A 73 -24.45 -3.08 -8.49
N SER A 74 -23.70 -4.18 -8.58
CA SER A 74 -23.23 -4.95 -7.42
C SER A 74 -21.79 -4.65 -7.01
N PHE A 75 -20.97 -4.09 -7.92
CA PHE A 75 -19.56 -3.87 -7.62
C PHE A 75 -19.34 -2.77 -6.59
N ARG A 76 -18.52 -3.07 -5.59
CA ARG A 76 -18.12 -2.13 -4.54
C ARG A 76 -16.60 -2.15 -4.42
N THR A 77 -16.02 -0.97 -4.26
CA THR A 77 -14.57 -0.74 -4.08
C THR A 77 -14.35 0.25 -2.94
N ASP A 78 -13.27 0.11 -2.20
CA ASP A 78 -12.81 1.10 -1.20
C ASP A 78 -11.76 2.08 -1.77
N LEU A 79 -11.65 2.12 -3.11
CA LEU A 79 -10.71 2.88 -3.97
C LEU A 79 -9.25 2.48 -3.83
N THR A 80 -8.79 2.20 -2.61
CA THR A 80 -7.55 1.51 -2.28
C THR A 80 -7.54 1.27 -0.76
N SER A 81 -7.38 0.02 -0.31
CA SER A 81 -7.18 -0.33 1.12
C SER A 81 -5.80 0.10 1.67
N VAL A 82 -5.43 1.38 1.59
CA VAL A 82 -4.21 1.93 2.21
C VAL A 82 -4.50 2.25 3.68
N PRO A 83 -3.78 1.66 4.65
CA PRO A 83 -3.89 2.07 6.05
C PRO A 83 -3.66 3.58 6.18
N ALA A 84 -4.47 4.26 7.00
CA ALA A 84 -4.44 5.72 7.13
C ALA A 84 -3.03 6.28 7.39
N LEU A 85 -2.22 5.55 8.17
CA LEU A 85 -0.83 5.87 8.48
C LEU A 85 0.09 5.99 7.24
N PHE A 86 -0.27 5.38 6.11
CA PHE A 86 0.54 5.39 4.88
C PHE A 86 -0.06 6.29 3.78
N THR A 87 -1.14 7.01 4.07
CA THR A 87 -1.77 7.92 3.08
C THR A 87 -0.88 9.10 2.68
N TRP A 88 0.09 9.48 3.53
CA TRP A 88 1.13 10.47 3.16
C TRP A 88 2.08 9.95 2.08
N LEU A 89 2.28 8.63 1.98
CA LEU A 89 3.16 7.98 1.01
C LEU A 89 2.42 7.66 -0.28
N VAL A 90 1.22 7.09 -0.16
CA VAL A 90 0.33 6.73 -1.26
C VAL A 90 -1.05 7.35 -0.98
N PRO A 91 -1.41 8.48 -1.63
CA PRO A 91 -2.72 9.09 -1.42
C PRO A 91 -3.82 8.16 -1.93
N LYS A 92 -5.05 8.27 -1.42
CA LYS A 92 -6.20 7.44 -1.83
C LYS A 92 -6.63 7.66 -3.29
N THR A 93 -6.29 8.82 -3.87
CA THR A 93 -6.65 9.18 -5.24
C THR A 93 -5.45 9.81 -5.96
N GLY A 94 -5.53 9.87 -7.28
CA GLY A 94 -4.52 10.47 -8.13
C GLY A 94 -4.30 9.65 -9.41
N ARG A 95 -3.13 9.79 -10.03
CA ARG A 95 -2.81 9.09 -11.29
C ARG A 95 -2.95 7.56 -11.22
N HIS A 96 -2.80 6.96 -10.04
CA HIS A 96 -2.90 5.51 -9.88
C HIS A 96 -4.34 5.00 -9.74
N LEU A 97 -5.34 5.87 -9.56
CA LEU A 97 -6.73 5.48 -9.30
C LEU A 97 -7.30 4.55 -10.39
N PRO A 98 -7.13 4.81 -11.70
CA PRO A 98 -7.59 3.87 -12.73
C PRO A 98 -7.02 2.45 -12.55
N ALA A 99 -5.74 2.35 -12.20
CA ALA A 99 -5.07 1.08 -11.99
C ALA A 99 -5.54 0.36 -10.71
N ALA A 100 -5.83 1.13 -9.66
CA ALA A 100 -6.39 0.61 -8.41
C ALA A 100 -7.81 0.04 -8.64
N LEU A 101 -8.67 0.76 -9.37
CA LEU A 101 -10.01 0.27 -9.71
C LEU A 101 -9.97 -1.03 -10.52
N VAL A 102 -9.07 -1.12 -11.51
CA VAL A 102 -8.86 -2.37 -12.26
C VAL A 102 -8.37 -3.49 -11.33
N HIS A 103 -7.42 -3.21 -10.44
CA HIS A 103 -6.94 -4.21 -9.47
C HIS A 103 -8.05 -4.71 -8.56
N ASP A 104 -8.87 -3.83 -8.00
CA ASP A 104 -10.01 -4.19 -7.17
C ASP A 104 -11.00 -5.09 -7.91
N GLY A 105 -11.26 -4.82 -9.20
CA GLY A 105 -12.08 -5.69 -10.05
C GLY A 105 -11.42 -7.03 -10.42
N LEU A 106 -10.09 -7.11 -10.45
CA LEU A 106 -9.37 -8.36 -10.64
C LEU A 106 -9.21 -9.15 -9.34
N VAL A 107 -9.43 -8.49 -8.21
CA VAL A 107 -9.41 -9.07 -6.87
C VAL A 107 -10.81 -9.55 -6.53
N HIS A 108 -11.04 -10.85 -6.72
CA HIS A 108 -12.36 -11.41 -6.51
C HIS A 108 -12.32 -12.80 -5.84
N PRO A 109 -13.40 -13.21 -5.14
CA PRO A 109 -13.60 -14.60 -4.74
C PRO A 109 -13.67 -15.50 -5.98
N PRO A 110 -13.23 -16.77 -5.91
CA PRO A 110 -13.20 -17.68 -7.07
C PRO A 110 -14.53 -17.80 -7.83
N ASP A 111 -15.66 -17.69 -7.11
CA ASP A 111 -17.00 -17.91 -7.65
C ASP A 111 -17.73 -16.61 -8.05
N ASP A 112 -17.09 -15.45 -7.89
CA ASP A 112 -17.71 -14.14 -8.13
C ASP A 112 -16.78 -13.23 -8.95
N VAL A 113 -16.61 -13.54 -10.23
CA VAL A 113 -15.72 -12.79 -11.12
C VAL A 113 -16.31 -11.40 -11.39
N THR A 114 -15.65 -10.35 -10.92
CA THR A 114 -16.12 -8.95 -10.99
C THR A 114 -15.60 -8.17 -12.20
N TYR A 115 -15.01 -8.84 -13.18
CA TYR A 115 -14.52 -8.25 -14.44
C TYR A 115 -14.97 -9.04 -15.68
N VAL A 116 -14.78 -8.44 -16.86
CA VAL A 116 -14.93 -9.10 -18.17
C VAL A 116 -13.58 -9.11 -18.87
N SER A 117 -13.15 -10.28 -19.35
CA SER A 117 -11.99 -10.43 -20.25
C SER A 117 -12.49 -10.88 -21.61
N THR A 118 -12.15 -10.16 -22.68
CA THR A 118 -12.57 -10.51 -24.05
C THR A 118 -11.96 -11.82 -24.55
N GLU A 119 -10.79 -12.18 -24.02
CA GLU A 119 -10.08 -13.42 -24.33
C GLU A 119 -10.44 -14.56 -23.35
N GLY A 120 -11.33 -14.30 -22.37
CA GLY A 120 -11.81 -15.32 -21.43
C GLY A 120 -10.79 -15.74 -20.36
N HIS A 121 -9.79 -14.91 -20.07
CA HIS A 121 -8.77 -15.23 -19.07
C HIS A 121 -9.34 -15.19 -17.64
N LEU A 122 -9.01 -16.22 -16.85
CA LEU A 122 -9.20 -16.21 -15.40
C LEU A 122 -7.94 -15.68 -14.72
N VAL A 123 -8.03 -14.49 -14.14
CA VAL A 123 -6.88 -13.77 -13.58
C VAL A 123 -6.67 -14.20 -12.13
N LEU A 124 -5.52 -14.79 -11.86
CA LEU A 124 -5.13 -15.15 -10.50
C LEU A 124 -4.62 -13.92 -9.75
N ARG A 125 -4.68 -13.96 -8.42
CA ARG A 125 -4.30 -12.84 -7.55
C ARG A 125 -2.90 -12.28 -7.82
N ALA A 126 -1.91 -13.15 -8.03
CA ALA A 126 -0.55 -12.72 -8.33
C ALA A 126 -0.41 -12.04 -9.71
N GLU A 127 -1.32 -12.34 -10.64
CA GLU A 127 -1.39 -11.70 -11.94
C GLU A 127 -2.13 -10.37 -11.87
N ALA A 128 -3.19 -10.27 -11.06
CA ALA A 128 -3.82 -9.00 -10.73
C ALA A 128 -2.80 -7.99 -10.18
N ASP A 129 -1.92 -8.43 -9.27
CA ASP A 129 -0.83 -7.60 -8.74
C ASP A 129 0.12 -7.11 -9.86
N ARG A 130 0.46 -7.98 -10.83
CA ARG A 130 1.26 -7.57 -12.01
C ARG A 130 0.52 -6.51 -12.83
N VAL A 131 -0.76 -6.76 -13.13
CA VAL A 131 -1.62 -5.84 -13.89
C VAL A 131 -1.64 -4.47 -13.22
N LEU A 132 -1.80 -4.40 -11.89
CA LEU A 132 -1.75 -3.14 -11.14
C LEU A 132 -0.47 -2.36 -11.40
N ARG A 133 0.69 -3.01 -11.29
CA ARG A 133 2.00 -2.35 -11.48
C ARG A 133 2.16 -1.80 -12.90
N ASP A 134 1.77 -2.60 -13.89
CA ASP A 134 1.91 -2.24 -15.31
C ASP A 134 0.91 -1.12 -15.67
N ALA A 135 -0.33 -1.24 -15.22
CA ALA A 135 -1.38 -0.23 -15.36
C ALA A 135 -0.99 1.10 -14.69
N MET A 136 -0.37 1.07 -13.51
CA MET A 136 0.17 2.27 -12.86
C MET A 136 1.26 2.94 -13.71
N ALA A 137 2.05 2.18 -14.49
CA ALA A 137 3.00 2.77 -15.43
C ALA A 137 2.26 3.51 -16.55
N ASP A 138 1.17 2.93 -17.07
CA ASP A 138 0.37 3.50 -18.17
C ASP A 138 -0.40 4.76 -17.79
N THR A 139 -0.73 4.92 -16.50
CA THR A 139 -1.27 6.18 -15.98
C THR A 139 -0.21 7.23 -15.64
N GLY A 140 1.06 6.95 -15.92
CA GLY A 140 2.18 7.84 -15.62
C GLY A 140 2.53 7.91 -14.13
N THR A 141 2.21 6.88 -13.35
CA THR A 141 2.64 6.81 -11.95
C THR A 141 4.15 6.57 -11.86
N GLY A 142 4.83 7.38 -11.05
CA GLY A 142 6.28 7.32 -10.90
C GLY A 142 6.81 5.94 -10.50
N VAL A 143 8.00 5.61 -10.99
CA VAL A 143 8.62 4.28 -10.87
C VAL A 143 8.67 3.80 -9.41
N VAL A 144 9.18 4.62 -8.50
CA VAL A 144 9.29 4.26 -7.07
C VAL A 144 7.91 3.93 -6.49
N ARG A 145 6.92 4.79 -6.72
CA ARG A 145 5.56 4.60 -6.18
C ARG A 145 4.90 3.32 -6.69
N ARG A 146 4.98 3.02 -8.00
CA ARG A 146 4.39 1.79 -8.53
C ARG A 146 5.04 0.53 -7.98
N TRP A 147 6.36 0.54 -7.75
CA TRP A 147 7.05 -0.59 -7.13
C TRP A 147 6.69 -0.75 -5.66
N LEU A 148 6.55 0.35 -4.91
CA LEU A 148 6.09 0.31 -3.51
C LEU A 148 4.68 -0.29 -3.40
N VAL A 149 3.72 0.23 -4.18
CA VAL A 149 2.33 -0.26 -4.17
C VAL A 149 2.26 -1.72 -4.60
N TRP A 150 2.91 -2.08 -5.70
CA TRP A 150 2.97 -3.46 -6.17
C TRP A 150 3.53 -4.43 -5.12
N SER A 151 4.62 -4.03 -4.46
CA SER A 151 5.27 -4.89 -3.46
C SER A 151 4.40 -5.04 -2.21
N ALA A 152 3.66 -3.99 -1.82
CA ALA A 152 2.69 -4.05 -0.73
C ALA A 152 1.55 -5.04 -1.03
N VAL A 153 0.89 -4.94 -2.18
CA VAL A 153 -0.19 -5.87 -2.55
C VAL A 153 0.33 -7.30 -2.76
N THR A 154 1.53 -7.47 -3.32
CA THR A 154 2.18 -8.78 -3.44
C THR A 154 2.46 -9.39 -2.08
N THR A 155 2.89 -8.59 -1.09
CA THR A 155 3.09 -9.05 0.29
C THR A 155 1.76 -9.50 0.91
N ALA A 156 0.67 -8.74 0.71
CA ALA A 156 -0.66 -9.13 1.15
C ALA A 156 -1.12 -10.45 0.50
N THR A 157 -0.86 -10.62 -0.81
CA THR A 157 -1.10 -11.87 -1.55
C THR A 157 -0.29 -13.03 -0.98
N MET A 158 0.99 -12.80 -0.63
CA MET A 158 1.84 -13.81 0.01
C MET A 158 1.34 -14.23 1.40
N LEU A 159 0.82 -13.27 2.16
CA LEU A 159 0.26 -13.52 3.49
C LEU A 159 -1.11 -14.20 3.43
N SER A 160 -2.00 -13.81 2.50
CA SER A 160 -3.34 -14.40 2.41
C SER A 160 -3.32 -15.75 1.68
N GLY A 161 -2.64 -15.83 0.54
CA GLY A 161 -2.71 -16.95 -0.41
C GLY A 161 -4.03 -17.02 -1.18
N ALA A 162 -4.99 -16.14 -0.92
CA ALA A 162 -6.31 -16.16 -1.53
C ALA A 162 -6.23 -15.88 -3.04
N GLY A 163 -6.97 -16.63 -3.85
CA GLY A 163 -7.01 -16.45 -5.31
C GLY A 163 -5.71 -16.79 -6.05
N THR A 164 -4.76 -17.48 -5.42
CA THR A 164 -3.45 -17.80 -6.03
C THR A 164 -3.32 -19.22 -6.59
N GLY A 165 -4.18 -20.15 -6.14
CA GLY A 165 -4.06 -21.58 -6.45
C GLY A 165 -2.84 -22.28 -5.82
N TRP A 166 -2.14 -21.64 -4.88
CA TRP A 166 -0.93 -22.22 -4.28
C TRP A 166 -1.23 -23.41 -3.37
N SER A 167 -0.31 -24.38 -3.38
CA SER A 167 -0.29 -25.46 -2.39
C SER A 167 0.02 -24.94 -0.98
N ARG A 168 -0.37 -25.70 0.05
CA ARG A 168 -0.08 -25.36 1.46
C ARG A 168 1.41 -25.13 1.74
N ARG A 169 2.30 -25.89 1.07
CA ARG A 169 3.76 -25.73 1.22
C ARG A 169 4.24 -24.39 0.66
N GLN A 170 3.76 -24.01 -0.51
CA GLN A 170 4.08 -22.71 -1.11
C GLN A 170 3.56 -21.56 -0.25
N LEU A 171 2.33 -21.66 0.24
CA LEU A 171 1.76 -20.66 1.13
C LEU A 171 2.57 -20.49 2.42
N LEU A 172 2.95 -21.59 3.07
CA LEU A 172 3.78 -21.55 4.28
C LEU A 172 5.17 -20.97 3.99
N HIS A 173 5.78 -21.30 2.86
CA HIS A 173 7.06 -20.72 2.44
C HIS A 173 6.96 -19.19 2.27
N TYR A 174 5.98 -18.72 1.50
CA TYR A 174 5.83 -17.28 1.26
C TYR A 174 5.43 -16.50 2.52
N ARG A 175 4.53 -17.04 3.34
CA ARG A 175 4.20 -16.47 4.66
C ARG A 175 5.42 -16.42 5.57
N GLY A 176 6.17 -17.53 5.66
CA GLY A 176 7.38 -17.63 6.45
C GLY A 176 8.43 -16.60 6.01
N ALA A 177 8.66 -16.46 4.70
CA ALA A 177 9.59 -15.48 4.15
C ALA A 177 9.17 -14.03 4.48
N ALA A 178 7.89 -13.69 4.30
CA ALA A 178 7.37 -12.35 4.61
C ALA A 178 7.46 -12.02 6.11
N LEU A 179 7.03 -12.95 6.97
CA LEU A 179 7.07 -12.78 8.43
C LEU A 179 8.50 -12.74 8.97
N LEU A 180 9.40 -13.58 8.44
CA LEU A 180 10.82 -13.55 8.79
C LEU A 180 11.44 -12.20 8.40
N THR A 181 11.15 -11.72 7.18
CA THR A 181 11.66 -10.42 6.71
C THR A 181 11.19 -9.30 7.63
N LEU A 182 9.89 -9.26 7.94
CA LEU A 182 9.32 -8.28 8.86
C LEU A 182 9.95 -8.36 10.26
N GLY A 183 10.06 -9.57 10.82
CA GLY A 183 10.63 -9.79 12.15
C GLY A 183 12.09 -9.34 12.23
N VAL A 184 12.91 -9.72 11.25
CA VAL A 184 14.33 -9.32 11.21
C VAL A 184 14.46 -7.80 11.05
N VAL A 185 13.68 -7.18 10.16
CA VAL A 185 13.72 -5.72 9.97
C VAL A 185 13.31 -4.97 11.24
N VAL A 186 12.25 -5.41 11.93
CA VAL A 186 11.78 -4.77 13.17
C VAL A 186 12.81 -4.92 14.28
N VAL A 187 13.34 -6.13 14.49
CA VAL A 187 14.33 -6.39 15.55
C VAL A 187 15.61 -5.62 15.29
N LEU A 188 16.17 -5.70 14.08
CA LEU A 188 17.41 -5.00 13.77
C LEU A 188 17.24 -3.49 13.71
N GLY A 189 16.10 -3.00 13.25
CA GLY A 189 15.80 -1.57 13.27
C GLY A 189 15.67 -1.03 14.69
N PHE A 190 15.04 -1.79 15.59
CA PHE A 190 15.00 -1.45 17.02
C PHE A 190 16.40 -1.43 17.64
N LEU A 191 17.22 -2.47 17.40
CA LEU A 191 18.60 -2.51 17.89
C LEU A 191 19.42 -1.34 17.34
N ALA A 192 19.30 -1.03 16.04
CA ALA A 192 19.97 0.12 15.43
C ALA A 192 19.51 1.46 16.05
N THR A 193 18.24 1.58 16.45
CA THR A 193 17.76 2.77 17.16
C THR A 193 18.40 2.89 18.55
N MET A 194 18.44 1.78 19.30
CA MET A 194 19.00 1.79 20.65
C MET A 194 20.50 2.11 20.63
N ASP A 195 21.21 1.54 19.67
CA ASP A 195 22.63 1.76 19.42
C ASP A 195 22.92 3.24 19.09
N LEU A 196 22.16 3.84 18.16
CA LEU A 196 22.27 5.27 17.81
C LEU A 196 21.96 6.24 18.97
N LEU A 197 21.25 5.77 20.00
CA LEU A 197 20.93 6.54 21.21
C LEU A 197 21.89 6.25 22.36
N ASP A 198 22.98 5.51 22.12
CA ASP A 198 23.95 5.04 23.13
C ASP A 198 23.31 4.20 24.25
N VAL A 199 22.16 3.60 23.98
CA VAL A 199 21.43 2.73 24.93
C VAL A 199 21.86 1.26 24.68
N THR A 200 23.14 0.96 24.87
CA THR A 200 23.77 -0.31 24.46
C THR A 200 23.61 -1.48 25.46
N TRP A 201 22.58 -1.44 26.32
CA TRP A 201 22.34 -2.48 27.33
C TRP A 201 22.01 -3.86 26.74
N PHE A 202 21.60 -3.92 25.47
CA PHE A 202 21.14 -5.12 24.79
C PHE A 202 21.77 -5.23 23.40
N TRP A 203 23.05 -5.60 23.34
CA TRP A 203 23.79 -6.02 22.12
C TRP A 203 24.06 -4.93 21.07
N ALA A 204 25.32 -4.49 20.97
CA ALA A 204 25.78 -3.59 19.91
C ALA A 204 25.79 -4.31 18.54
N LEU A 205 25.35 -3.61 17.49
CA LEU A 205 25.41 -4.16 16.14
C LEU A 205 26.86 -4.13 15.65
N PRO A 206 27.44 -5.25 15.14
CA PRO A 206 28.86 -5.30 14.78
C PRO A 206 29.33 -4.27 13.74
N TRP A 207 28.40 -3.70 12.98
CA TRP A 207 28.65 -2.68 11.95
C TRP A 207 28.33 -1.24 12.38
N MET A 208 27.74 -1.05 13.57
CA MET A 208 27.43 0.27 14.16
C MET A 208 28.14 0.54 15.51
N ASP A 209 28.91 -0.43 16.04
CA ASP A 209 29.79 -0.34 17.21
C ASP A 209 30.49 1.02 17.42
N ASP A 210 30.96 1.31 18.64
CA ASP A 210 31.45 2.61 19.14
C ASP A 210 32.36 3.35 18.14
N ARG A 211 31.74 4.19 17.30
CA ARG A 211 32.38 4.88 16.16
C ARG A 211 31.86 6.31 16.11
N ASP A 212 32.47 7.14 15.28
CA ASP A 212 31.92 8.46 15.05
C ASP A 212 30.47 8.36 14.50
N TRP A 213 29.55 9.17 15.04
CA TRP A 213 28.11 9.15 14.75
C TRP A 213 27.73 9.03 13.26
N TYR A 214 28.51 9.64 12.35
CA TYR A 214 28.24 9.59 10.90
C TYR A 214 28.59 8.22 10.29
N VAL A 215 29.58 7.51 10.85
CA VAL A 215 29.93 6.14 10.47
C VAL A 215 28.87 5.17 10.98
N GLU A 216 28.35 5.38 12.19
CA GLU A 216 27.25 4.60 12.74
C GLU A 216 25.98 4.77 11.90
N LEU A 217 25.64 6.02 11.54
CA LEU A 217 24.51 6.31 10.67
C LEU A 217 24.67 5.66 9.29
N ALA A 218 25.87 5.76 8.69
CA ALA A 218 26.15 5.12 7.41
C ALA A 218 26.11 3.58 7.50
N GLY A 219 26.63 3.01 8.59
CA GLY A 219 26.59 1.58 8.89
C GLY A 219 25.16 1.08 9.08
N GLY A 220 24.33 1.81 9.82
CA GLY A 220 22.91 1.53 10.01
C GLY A 220 22.15 1.58 8.69
N LEU A 221 22.37 2.60 7.86
CA LEU A 221 21.78 2.69 6.52
C LEU A 221 22.24 1.54 5.61
N ALA A 222 23.53 1.20 5.63
CA ALA A 222 24.07 0.08 4.87
C ALA A 222 23.43 -1.25 5.29
N GLY A 223 23.27 -1.50 6.59
CA GLY A 223 22.54 -2.65 7.13
C GLY A 223 21.07 -2.66 6.70
N ALA A 224 20.39 -1.50 6.77
CA ALA A 224 19.00 -1.32 6.34
C ALA A 224 18.77 -1.54 4.84
N VAL A 225 19.83 -1.51 4.02
CA VAL A 225 19.77 -1.84 2.59
C VAL A 225 20.22 -3.27 2.32
N ALA A 226 21.42 -3.65 2.77
CA ALA A 226 22.04 -4.93 2.42
C ALA A 226 21.27 -6.13 2.97
N LEU A 227 20.82 -6.07 4.23
CA LEU A 227 20.13 -7.19 4.86
C LEU A 227 18.76 -7.46 4.22
N PRO A 228 17.91 -6.43 3.97
CA PRO A 228 16.67 -6.68 3.25
C PRO A 228 16.85 -7.15 1.80
N LEU A 229 17.90 -6.72 1.10
CA LEU A 229 18.23 -7.26 -0.23
C LEU A 229 18.54 -8.77 -0.17
N ALA A 230 19.29 -9.21 0.85
CA ALA A 230 19.56 -10.63 1.07
C ALA A 230 18.30 -11.42 1.45
N LEU A 231 17.49 -10.88 2.37
CA LEU A 231 16.21 -11.48 2.77
C LEU A 231 15.22 -11.58 1.61
N GLY A 232 15.23 -10.61 0.69
CA GLY A 232 14.42 -10.62 -0.53
C GLY A 232 14.64 -11.86 -1.39
N LEU A 233 15.84 -12.46 -1.38
CA LEU A 233 16.12 -13.70 -2.12
C LEU A 233 15.26 -14.88 -1.63
N LEU A 234 14.84 -14.89 -0.36
CA LEU A 234 13.97 -15.92 0.21
C LEU A 234 12.54 -15.89 -0.35
N TRP A 235 12.16 -14.80 -1.05
CA TRP A 235 10.82 -14.64 -1.62
C TRP A 235 10.68 -15.32 -3.00
N GLY A 236 11.74 -15.98 -3.49
CA GLY A 236 11.72 -16.74 -4.74
C GLY A 236 11.38 -15.88 -5.95
N ARG A 237 10.26 -16.19 -6.63
CA ARG A 237 9.81 -15.41 -7.79
C ARG A 237 9.45 -13.96 -7.46
N PHE A 238 9.13 -13.67 -6.18
CA PHE A 238 8.77 -12.35 -5.69
C PHE A 238 9.96 -11.60 -5.07
N ARG A 239 11.21 -12.01 -5.36
CA ARG A 239 12.42 -11.40 -4.79
C ARG A 239 12.49 -9.89 -4.90
N ILE A 240 12.02 -9.32 -6.00
CA ILE A 240 12.02 -7.86 -6.19
C ILE A 240 11.05 -7.19 -5.22
N ALA A 241 9.85 -7.78 -5.01
CA ALA A 241 8.90 -7.27 -4.03
C ALA A 241 9.49 -7.33 -2.62
N GLY A 242 10.15 -8.44 -2.29
CA GLY A 242 10.84 -8.62 -1.01
C GLY A 242 11.94 -7.58 -0.77
N CYS A 243 12.78 -7.33 -1.78
CA CYS A 243 13.79 -6.28 -1.72
C CYS A 243 13.16 -4.89 -1.50
N VAL A 244 12.14 -4.54 -2.28
CA VAL A 244 11.49 -3.21 -2.17
C VAL A 244 10.81 -3.04 -0.82
N VAL A 245 9.99 -3.99 -0.39
CA VAL A 245 9.30 -3.95 0.92
C VAL A 245 10.30 -3.93 2.06
N GLY A 246 11.29 -4.82 2.03
CA GLY A 246 12.27 -4.93 3.10
C GLY A 246 13.12 -3.66 3.26
N VAL A 247 13.65 -3.10 2.17
CA VAL A 247 14.43 -1.84 2.21
C VAL A 247 13.53 -0.69 2.65
N SER A 248 12.31 -0.60 2.10
CA SER A 248 11.38 0.49 2.45
C SER A 248 10.98 0.43 3.92
N LEU A 249 10.69 -0.76 4.45
CA LEU A 249 10.38 -0.95 5.87
C LEU A 249 11.59 -0.60 6.75
N ALA A 250 12.79 -1.06 6.41
CA ALA A 250 13.98 -0.80 7.23
C ALA A 250 14.32 0.69 7.30
N VAL A 251 14.25 1.39 6.16
CA VAL A 251 14.54 2.84 6.08
C VAL A 251 13.42 3.67 6.72
N LEU A 252 12.16 3.29 6.50
CA LEU A 252 11.00 4.05 6.98
C LEU A 252 10.50 3.61 8.37
N LEU A 253 11.14 2.62 9.01
CA LEU A 253 10.68 2.06 10.28
C LEU A 253 10.49 3.15 11.32
N HIS A 254 11.53 3.95 11.55
CA HIS A 254 11.54 5.01 12.56
C HIS A 254 10.46 6.06 12.29
N VAL A 255 10.32 6.50 11.04
CA VAL A 255 9.27 7.44 10.63
C VAL A 255 7.87 6.84 10.88
N THR A 256 7.70 5.55 10.57
CA THR A 256 6.44 4.83 10.76
C THR A 256 6.09 4.71 12.25
N VAL A 257 7.07 4.40 13.11
CA VAL A 257 6.88 4.33 14.56
C VAL A 257 6.50 5.70 15.13
N VAL A 258 7.18 6.77 14.72
CA VAL A 258 6.87 8.14 15.16
C VAL A 258 5.46 8.55 14.73
N LEU A 259 5.12 8.39 13.46
CA LEU A 259 3.78 8.73 12.96
C LEU A 259 2.69 7.86 13.61
N GLY A 260 2.98 6.59 13.88
CA GLY A 260 2.08 5.69 14.60
C GLY A 260 1.83 6.16 16.03
N GLY A 261 2.90 6.54 16.75
CA GLY A 261 2.82 7.11 18.10
C GLY A 261 2.02 8.40 18.15
N LEU A 262 2.27 9.33 17.22
CA LEU A 262 1.52 10.58 17.10
C LEU A 262 0.04 10.34 16.79
N SER A 263 -0.25 9.40 15.90
CA SER A 263 -1.64 9.03 15.55
C SER A 263 -2.36 8.39 16.74
N ALA A 264 -1.72 7.49 17.47
CA ALA A 264 -2.28 6.88 18.67
C ALA A 264 -2.54 7.92 19.77
N PHE A 265 -1.59 8.84 19.99
CA PHE A 265 -1.73 9.94 20.93
C PHE A 265 -2.93 10.84 20.57
N TYR A 266 -3.05 11.24 19.30
CA TYR A 266 -4.19 12.00 18.80
C TYR A 266 -5.51 11.27 19.06
N GLN A 267 -5.61 9.97 18.73
CA GLN A 267 -6.82 9.19 18.98
C GLN A 267 -7.18 9.08 20.47
N VAL A 268 -6.19 8.99 21.36
CA VAL A 268 -6.42 8.99 22.81
C VAL A 268 -6.97 10.35 23.25
N LEU A 269 -6.40 11.45 22.76
CA LEU A 269 -6.89 12.80 23.05
C LEU A 269 -8.33 13.00 22.56
N GLU A 270 -8.64 12.56 21.34
CA GLU A 270 -9.98 12.68 20.78
C GLU A 270 -11.00 11.87 21.60
N ARG A 271 -10.66 10.64 21.98
CA ARG A 271 -11.50 9.83 22.89
C ARG A 271 -11.67 10.47 24.27
N ALA A 272 -10.62 11.09 24.81
CA ALA A 272 -10.69 11.79 26.10
C ALA A 272 -11.55 13.06 26.02
N ALA A 273 -11.41 13.84 24.95
CA ALA A 273 -12.21 15.04 24.69
C ALA A 273 -13.70 14.71 24.51
N ALA A 274 -14.01 13.63 23.81
CA ALA A 274 -15.39 13.16 23.64
C ALA A 274 -16.04 12.77 24.98
N LYS A 275 -15.27 12.23 25.94
CA LYS A 275 -15.78 11.81 27.27
C LYS A 275 -15.75 12.91 28.33
N ALA A 276 -14.78 13.82 28.27
CA ALA A 276 -14.55 14.85 29.28
C ALA A 276 -13.96 16.14 28.64
N PRO A 277 -14.76 16.93 27.91
CA PRO A 277 -14.26 18.05 27.11
C PRO A 277 -13.57 19.13 27.96
N ARG A 278 -14.00 19.35 29.21
CA ARG A 278 -13.38 20.32 30.12
C ARG A 278 -11.96 19.92 30.56
N LEU A 279 -11.73 18.61 30.79
CA LEU A 279 -10.41 18.10 31.16
C LEU A 279 -9.45 18.12 29.97
N ALA A 280 -9.95 17.85 28.75
CA ALA A 280 -9.16 17.95 27.53
C ALA A 280 -8.70 19.40 27.25
N VAL A 281 -9.57 20.38 27.44
CA VAL A 281 -9.20 21.81 27.32
C VAL A 281 -8.15 22.20 28.36
N LEU A 282 -8.32 21.78 29.62
CA LEU A 282 -7.33 22.05 30.67
C LEU A 282 -5.96 21.44 30.34
N ALA A 283 -5.93 20.17 29.90
CA ALA A 283 -4.71 19.49 29.49
C ALA A 283 -4.03 20.19 28.30
N ALA A 284 -4.80 20.62 27.29
CA ALA A 284 -4.28 21.36 26.15
C ALA A 284 -3.66 22.72 26.56
N VAL A 285 -4.32 23.45 27.47
CA VAL A 285 -3.79 24.71 28.02
C VAL A 285 -2.50 24.48 28.80
N VAL A 286 -2.41 23.42 29.60
CA VAL A 286 -1.18 23.06 30.33
C VAL A 286 -0.05 22.70 29.37
N VAL A 287 -0.31 21.85 28.36
CA VAL A 287 0.70 21.47 27.36
C VAL A 287 1.17 22.71 26.58
N ALA A 288 0.26 23.58 26.14
CA ALA A 288 0.62 24.82 25.45
C ALA A 288 1.44 25.76 26.35
N GLY A 289 1.05 25.89 27.63
CA GLY A 289 1.79 26.68 28.61
C GLY A 289 3.21 26.16 28.84
N VAL A 290 3.37 24.84 28.96
CA VAL A 290 4.69 24.18 29.10
C VAL A 290 5.52 24.36 27.84
N ALA A 291 4.94 24.18 26.65
CA ALA A 291 5.66 24.34 25.38
C ALA A 291 6.13 25.79 25.17
N VAL A 292 5.27 26.78 25.43
CA VAL A 292 5.63 28.20 25.38
C VAL A 292 6.70 28.53 26.41
N GLY A 293 6.58 28.03 27.65
CA GLY A 293 7.58 28.23 28.70
C GLY A 293 8.94 27.64 28.33
N PHE A 294 8.96 26.44 27.73
CA PHE A 294 10.19 25.80 27.24
C PHE A 294 10.83 26.58 26.09
N PHE A 295 10.02 27.04 25.12
CA PHE A 295 10.50 27.81 23.98
C PHE A 295 11.05 29.18 24.38
N LEU A 296 10.39 29.86 25.32
CA LEU A 296 10.89 31.11 25.90
C LEU A 296 12.16 30.87 26.72
N GLY A 297 12.25 29.75 27.44
CA GLY A 297 13.44 29.39 28.22
C GLY A 297 14.67 29.02 27.38
N LEU A 298 14.49 28.59 26.13
CA LEU A 298 15.59 28.38 25.16
C LEU A 298 16.05 29.67 24.47
N ALA A 299 15.28 30.76 24.59
CA ALA A 299 15.59 32.06 24.00
C ALA A 299 16.38 32.99 24.94
N PHE A 300 16.72 32.52 26.15
CA PHE A 300 17.56 33.18 27.16
C PHE A 300 18.74 32.27 27.53
#